data_AF-B1ZZ45-F1
#
_entry.id   AF-B1ZZ45-F1
#
_cell.length_a   1.000
_cell.length_b   1.000
_cell.length_c   1.000
_cell.angle_alpha   90.00
_cell.angle_beta   90.00
_cell.angle_gamma   90.00
#
_symmetry.space_group_name_H-M   'P 1'
#
loop_
_entity.id
_entity.type
_entity.pdbx_description
1 polymer ?
#
loop_
_entity_poly.entity_id
_entity_poly.type
_entity_poly.pdbx_seq_one_letter_code
_entity_poly.pdbx_strand_id
1 'polypeptide(L)'
;MTRRCRHVPAWLLLAVVVVASVASVGASESPASTAAFREVLATFRTEGPRGWSFTQTTEGAGHRRVERFDAAQPEFLRWTLVQEDGRTPTADETRDYQEKLSRRSRGGTGPQFASQLDVNTMEFVGSADERATYRLRVQPGETGDATAQFLRATIVFHEPTRTIESLEIASVAPFSPTFGVKIAEMKTTLRYSLPTAERPSLLQQSVTRLRGRAFWLKSLDADLTVVFSGYEYPFPRPRTAQ
;
A
#
# COMPACT_ATOMS: atom_id res chain seq x y z
N MET A 1 -30.34 62.96 -47.27
CA MET A 1 -31.82 62.94 -47.38
C MET A 1 -32.11 61.99 -48.53
N THR A 2 -32.71 60.81 -48.40
CA THR A 2 -33.99 60.45 -47.79
C THR A 2 -34.05 58.93 -47.50
N ARG A 3 -34.99 58.58 -46.62
CA ARG A 3 -35.25 57.31 -45.92
C ARG A 3 -35.77 56.14 -46.78
N ARG A 4 -35.51 54.91 -46.26
CA ARG A 4 -36.37 53.67 -46.17
C ARG A 4 -36.76 53.00 -47.50
N CYS A 5 -36.95 51.68 -47.66
CA CYS A 5 -37.25 50.56 -46.75
C CYS A 5 -37.03 49.21 -47.47
N ARG A 6 -36.71 48.16 -46.70
CA ARG A 6 -37.06 46.70 -46.80
C ARG A 6 -37.02 45.97 -48.16
N HIS A 7 -36.28 44.85 -48.21
CA HIS A 7 -36.85 43.48 -48.17
C HIS A 7 -35.75 42.43 -47.97
N VAL A 8 -36.03 41.42 -47.13
CA VAL A 8 -35.20 40.25 -46.81
C VAL A 8 -35.63 39.07 -47.70
N PRO A 9 -34.70 38.21 -48.14
CA PRO A 9 -34.93 36.76 -48.11
C PRO A 9 -33.72 36.03 -47.50
N ALA A 10 -33.89 35.25 -46.43
CA ALA A 10 -34.44 33.88 -46.40
C ALA A 10 -33.47 32.82 -46.93
N TRP A 11 -32.45 32.46 -46.14
CA TRP A 11 -31.91 31.10 -46.09
C TRP A 11 -31.56 30.75 -44.63
N LEU A 12 -32.41 29.90 -44.05
CA LEU A 12 -32.16 29.16 -42.82
C LEU A 12 -31.07 28.12 -43.08
N LEU A 13 -30.02 28.11 -42.27
CA LEU A 13 -29.35 26.88 -41.87
C LEU A 13 -29.05 26.98 -40.37
N LEU A 14 -30.03 26.51 -39.60
CA LEU A 14 -29.90 26.21 -38.18
C LEU A 14 -28.95 25.01 -38.07
N ALA A 15 -27.65 25.26 -37.86
CA ALA A 15 -26.71 24.22 -37.51
C ALA A 15 -27.02 23.77 -36.07
N VAL A 16 -27.83 22.72 -35.93
CA VAL A 16 -27.97 21.97 -34.69
C VAL A 16 -26.62 21.30 -34.44
N VAL A 17 -25.78 21.94 -33.63
CA VAL A 17 -24.62 21.26 -33.04
C VAL A 17 -25.19 20.32 -31.98
N VAL A 18 -25.34 19.05 -32.35
CA VAL A 18 -25.48 17.96 -31.38
C VAL A 18 -24.15 17.88 -30.64
N VAL A 19 -24.05 18.58 -29.52
CA VAL A 19 -23.01 18.29 -28.53
C VAL A 19 -23.34 16.91 -28.00
N ALA A 20 -22.67 15.89 -28.54
CA ALA A 20 -22.64 14.57 -27.93
C ALA A 20 -21.95 14.73 -26.57
N SER A 21 -22.77 14.90 -25.52
CA SER A 21 -22.32 14.78 -24.14
C SER A 21 -21.78 13.36 -23.99
N VAL A 22 -20.45 13.22 -24.00
CA VAL A 22 -19.80 12.02 -23.51
C VAL A 22 -20.11 11.99 -22.02
N ALA A 23 -21.17 11.28 -21.65
CA ALA A 23 -21.42 10.94 -20.27
C ALA A 23 -20.25 10.07 -19.83
N SER A 24 -19.30 10.66 -19.11
CA SER A 24 -18.38 9.89 -18.29
C SER A 24 -19.26 9.02 -17.40
N VAL A 25 -19.29 7.72 -17.69
CA VAL A 25 -19.95 6.74 -16.82
C VAL A 25 -19.20 6.87 -15.49
N GLY A 26 -19.79 7.60 -14.55
CA GLY A 26 -19.31 7.62 -13.19
C GLY A 26 -19.39 6.20 -12.69
N ALA A 27 -18.22 5.57 -12.50
CA ALA A 27 -18.14 4.28 -11.85
C ALA A 27 -18.94 4.37 -10.55
N SER A 28 -20.04 3.63 -10.48
CA SER A 28 -20.95 3.69 -9.33
C SER A 28 -20.48 2.66 -8.32
N GLU A 29 -20.47 3.05 -7.04
CA GLU A 29 -20.15 2.15 -5.95
C GLU A 29 -21.14 0.97 -5.94
N SER A 30 -20.61 -0.26 -6.00
CA SER A 30 -21.42 -1.47 -5.87
C SER A 30 -21.54 -1.86 -4.38
N PRO A 31 -22.76 -1.90 -3.79
CA PRO A 31 -22.94 -2.29 -2.39
C PRO A 31 -22.35 -3.66 -2.07
N ALA A 32 -22.40 -4.60 -3.02
CA ALA A 32 -21.83 -5.93 -2.87
C ALA A 32 -20.29 -5.90 -2.84
N SER A 33 -19.66 -5.07 -3.69
CA SER A 33 -18.21 -4.89 -3.69
C SER A 33 -17.74 -4.25 -2.38
N THR A 34 -18.44 -3.21 -1.92
CA THR A 34 -18.16 -2.54 -0.65
C THR A 34 -18.31 -3.48 0.55
N ALA A 35 -19.35 -4.32 0.58
CA ALA A 35 -19.51 -5.32 1.64
C ALA A 35 -18.36 -6.35 1.63
N ALA A 36 -18.00 -6.88 0.46
CA ALA A 36 -16.90 -7.83 0.31
C ALA A 36 -15.55 -7.19 0.71
N PHE A 37 -15.32 -5.93 0.35
CA PHE A 37 -14.13 -5.20 0.76
C PHE A 37 -14.03 -5.07 2.27
N ARG A 38 -15.12 -4.71 2.97
CA ARG A 38 -15.13 -4.61 4.44
C ARG A 38 -14.81 -5.96 5.11
N GLU A 39 -15.34 -7.06 4.59
CA GLU A 39 -15.05 -8.42 5.08
C GLU A 39 -13.56 -8.77 4.96
N VAL A 40 -12.98 -8.50 3.78
CA VAL A 40 -11.56 -8.77 3.52
C VAL A 40 -10.67 -7.86 4.37
N LEU A 41 -10.99 -6.57 4.45
CA LEU A 41 -10.24 -5.61 5.26
C LEU A 41 -10.19 -6.04 6.74
N ALA A 42 -11.31 -6.52 7.28
CA ALA A 42 -11.42 -6.94 8.68
C ALA A 42 -10.51 -8.11 9.06
N THR A 43 -10.00 -8.89 8.10
CA THR A 43 -9.07 -10.02 8.34
C THR A 43 -7.67 -9.80 7.78
N PHE A 44 -7.49 -8.72 7.01
CA PHE A 44 -6.26 -8.43 6.28
C PHE A 44 -5.05 -8.21 7.20
N ARG A 45 -3.90 -8.69 6.73
CA ARG A 45 -2.58 -8.56 7.38
C ARG A 45 -1.58 -8.02 6.36
N THR A 46 -0.86 -6.99 6.73
CA THR A 46 0.15 -6.33 5.88
C THR A 46 1.33 -7.23 5.55
N GLU A 47 1.68 -8.14 6.45
CA GLU A 47 2.78 -9.09 6.26
C GLU A 47 2.37 -10.28 5.36
N GLY A 48 1.08 -10.37 5.01
CA GLY A 48 0.51 -11.50 4.29
C GLY A 48 0.19 -12.71 5.18
N PRO A 49 -0.18 -13.85 4.57
CA PRO A 49 -0.56 -15.07 5.26
C PRO A 49 0.64 -15.71 5.99
N ARG A 50 0.36 -16.26 7.17
CA ARG A 50 1.38 -16.93 8.02
C ARG A 50 1.87 -18.22 7.38
N GLY A 51 3.08 -18.63 7.78
CA GLY A 51 3.62 -19.95 7.45
C GLY A 51 4.39 -20.02 6.12
N TRP A 52 4.61 -18.90 5.43
CA TRP A 52 5.41 -18.86 4.21
C TRP A 52 6.85 -18.44 4.52
N SER A 53 7.81 -19.18 3.97
CA SER A 53 9.22 -18.80 3.90
C SER A 53 9.44 -17.93 2.66
N PHE A 54 10.32 -16.94 2.75
CA PHE A 54 10.58 -15.99 1.66
C PHE A 54 11.95 -15.31 1.80
N THR A 55 12.44 -14.77 0.70
CA THR A 55 13.63 -13.92 0.65
C THR A 55 13.21 -12.46 0.56
N GLN A 56 13.74 -11.65 1.46
CA GLN A 56 13.56 -10.21 1.50
C GLN A 56 14.83 -9.53 0.98
N THR A 57 14.70 -8.70 -0.05
CA THR A 57 15.77 -7.82 -0.51
C THR A 57 15.41 -6.39 -0.18
N THR A 58 16.19 -5.75 0.69
CA THR A 58 16.00 -4.36 1.11
C THR A 58 17.06 -3.49 0.47
N GLU A 59 16.64 -2.41 -0.20
CA GLU A 59 17.51 -1.41 -0.81
C GLU A 59 17.12 -0.02 -0.33
N GLY A 60 18.11 0.77 0.12
CA GLY A 60 17.89 2.13 0.58
C GLY A 60 19.14 2.75 1.16
N ALA A 61 19.23 4.09 1.11
CA ALA A 61 20.37 4.85 1.64
C ALA A 61 21.76 4.36 1.15
N GLY A 62 21.85 3.85 -0.08
CA GLY A 62 23.09 3.33 -0.66
C GLY A 62 23.47 1.91 -0.22
N HIS A 63 22.62 1.24 0.56
CA HIS A 63 22.83 -0.12 1.03
C HIS A 63 21.85 -1.10 0.39
N ARG A 64 22.29 -2.35 0.24
CA ARG A 64 21.47 -3.47 -0.19
C ARG A 64 21.67 -4.65 0.75
N ARG A 65 20.59 -5.15 1.34
CA ARG A 65 20.59 -6.31 2.23
C ARG A 65 19.67 -7.40 1.68
N VAL A 66 20.11 -8.65 1.74
CA VAL A 66 19.29 -9.83 1.41
C VAL A 66 19.18 -10.71 2.65
N GLU A 67 17.95 -11.01 3.04
CA GLU A 67 17.61 -11.80 4.23
C GLU A 67 16.68 -12.95 3.81
N ARG A 68 16.85 -14.11 4.44
CA ARG A 68 15.94 -15.25 4.30
C ARG A 68 15.11 -15.39 5.55
N PHE A 69 13.79 -15.39 5.39
CA PHE A 69 12.84 -15.83 6.39
C PHE A 69 12.46 -17.29 6.12
N ASP A 70 12.69 -18.17 7.10
CA ASP A 70 12.27 -19.57 7.09
C ASP A 70 11.19 -19.81 8.16
N ALA A 71 9.96 -20.00 7.71
CA ALA A 71 8.80 -20.21 8.58
C ALA A 71 8.85 -21.55 9.35
N ALA A 72 9.63 -22.54 8.88
CA ALA A 72 9.78 -23.82 9.55
C ALA A 72 10.72 -23.78 10.77
N GLN A 73 11.56 -22.74 10.87
CA GLN A 73 12.52 -22.61 11.96
C GLN A 73 11.86 -22.10 13.26
N PRO A 74 12.46 -22.40 14.42
CA PRO A 74 12.12 -21.73 15.69
C PRO A 74 12.21 -20.20 15.55
N GLU A 75 11.39 -19.46 16.29
CA GLU A 75 11.22 -18.00 16.15
C GLU A 75 12.52 -17.20 16.03
N PHE A 76 13.51 -17.52 16.88
CA PHE A 76 14.81 -16.83 16.89
C PHE A 76 15.76 -17.24 15.76
N LEU A 77 15.46 -18.30 15.02
CA LEU A 77 16.26 -18.82 13.91
C LEU A 77 15.60 -18.63 12.54
N ARG A 78 14.41 -18.01 12.50
CA ARG A 78 13.69 -17.80 11.24
C ARG A 78 14.40 -16.87 10.28
N TRP A 79 15.22 -15.95 10.77
CA TRP A 79 15.88 -14.97 9.95
C TRP A 79 17.37 -15.28 9.80
N THR A 80 17.84 -15.25 8.55
CA THR A 80 19.26 -15.42 8.21
C THR A 80 19.70 -14.31 7.28
N LEU A 81 20.83 -13.68 7.57
CA LEU A 81 21.47 -12.73 6.67
C LEU A 81 22.15 -13.51 5.53
N VAL A 82 21.73 -13.28 4.29
CA VAL A 82 22.24 -13.98 3.10
C VAL A 82 23.30 -13.16 2.40
N GLN A 83 23.10 -11.84 2.31
CA GLN A 83 23.98 -10.94 1.59
C GLN A 83 23.90 -9.52 2.17
N GLU A 84 25.03 -8.83 2.23
CA GLU A 84 25.12 -7.39 2.53
C GLU A 84 25.94 -6.74 1.41
N ASP A 85 25.43 -5.69 0.78
CA ASP A 85 26.12 -4.88 -0.24
C ASP A 85 26.82 -5.69 -1.34
N GLY A 86 26.15 -6.73 -1.86
CA GLY A 86 26.70 -7.53 -2.96
C GLY A 86 27.54 -8.73 -2.53
N ARG A 87 27.89 -8.86 -1.25
CA ARG A 87 28.84 -9.87 -0.74
C ARG A 87 28.23 -10.77 0.32
N THR A 88 28.81 -11.96 0.44
CA THR A 88 28.52 -12.86 1.55
C THR A 88 28.91 -12.19 2.89
N PRO A 89 28.05 -12.22 3.91
CA PRO A 89 28.36 -11.66 5.21
C PRO A 89 29.53 -12.39 5.88
N THR A 90 30.30 -11.67 6.69
CA THR A 90 31.31 -12.28 7.54
C THR A 90 30.66 -12.98 8.75
N ALA A 91 31.42 -13.81 9.46
CA ALA A 91 30.95 -14.47 10.67
C ALA A 91 30.54 -13.46 11.76
N ASP A 92 31.30 -12.38 11.92
CA ASP A 92 31.00 -11.31 12.87
C ASP A 92 29.70 -10.58 12.50
N GLU A 93 29.50 -10.25 11.22
CA GLU A 93 28.27 -9.62 10.74
C GLU A 93 27.04 -10.50 10.92
N THR A 94 27.20 -11.81 10.70
CA THR A 94 26.14 -12.79 10.93
C THR A 94 25.79 -12.87 12.42
N ARG A 95 26.79 -12.90 13.32
CA ARG A 95 26.55 -12.88 14.77
C ARG A 95 25.84 -11.61 15.20
N ASP A 96 26.34 -10.44 14.79
CA ASP A 96 25.77 -9.14 15.11
C ASP A 96 24.32 -9.03 14.63
N TYR A 97 24.03 -9.59 13.45
CA TYR A 97 22.68 -9.65 12.90
C TYR A 97 21.74 -10.49 13.78
N GLN A 98 22.17 -11.68 14.19
CA GLN A 98 21.37 -12.54 15.08
C GLN A 98 21.13 -11.91 16.46
N GLU A 99 22.14 -11.24 17.02
CA GLU A 99 21.99 -10.51 18.28
C GLU A 99 20.94 -9.40 18.16
N LYS A 100 20.98 -8.62 17.07
CA LYS A 100 19.99 -7.56 16.81
C LYS A 100 18.58 -8.11 16.63
N LEU A 101 18.43 -9.24 15.95
CA LEU A 101 17.13 -9.91 15.77
C LEU A 101 16.55 -10.42 17.08
N SER A 102 17.35 -11.05 17.94
CA SER A 102 16.89 -11.57 19.24
C SER A 102 16.25 -10.47 20.12
N ARG A 103 16.68 -9.22 19.93
CA ARG A 103 16.10 -8.03 20.59
C ARG A 103 14.79 -7.59 19.92
N ARG A 104 14.63 -7.79 18.61
CA ARG A 104 13.45 -7.43 17.81
C ARG A 104 12.31 -8.44 17.91
N SER A 105 12.62 -9.74 17.98
CA SER A 105 11.64 -10.83 17.96
C SER A 105 10.74 -10.91 19.20
N ARG A 106 10.95 -10.07 20.22
CA ARG A 106 10.01 -9.96 21.35
C ARG A 106 8.72 -9.21 21.01
N GLY A 107 8.63 -8.60 19.83
CA GLY A 107 7.46 -7.84 19.35
C GLY A 107 6.63 -8.59 18.31
N GLY A 108 6.17 -9.80 18.64
CA GLY A 108 5.47 -10.70 17.72
C GLY A 108 3.94 -10.56 17.68
N THR A 109 3.36 -9.36 17.82
CA THR A 109 1.92 -9.11 17.63
C THR A 109 1.67 -7.65 17.27
N GLY A 110 2.02 -7.25 16.04
CA GLY A 110 1.52 -5.98 15.51
C GLY A 110 -0.02 -5.98 15.49
N PRO A 111 -0.69 -4.87 15.85
CA PRO A 111 -2.13 -4.78 15.80
C PRO A 111 -2.62 -5.02 14.36
N GLN A 112 -3.82 -5.61 14.24
CA GLN A 112 -4.42 -5.89 12.95
C GLN A 112 -4.52 -4.62 12.11
N PHE A 113 -4.11 -4.67 10.84
CA PHE A 113 -4.05 -3.46 9.98
C PHE A 113 -5.37 -2.66 9.98
N ALA A 114 -6.51 -3.35 9.96
CA ALA A 114 -7.82 -2.73 10.01
C ALA A 114 -8.05 -1.85 11.26
N SER A 115 -7.46 -2.19 12.41
CA SER A 115 -7.60 -1.38 13.63
C SER A 115 -6.85 -0.06 13.55
N GLN A 116 -5.96 0.10 12.57
CA GLN A 116 -5.24 1.35 12.30
C GLN A 116 -6.01 2.26 11.33
N LEU A 117 -7.15 1.84 10.81
CA LEU A 117 -7.97 2.60 9.88
C LEU A 117 -9.33 2.95 10.47
N ASP A 118 -9.81 4.16 10.21
CA ASP A 118 -11.18 4.53 10.53
C ASP A 118 -12.11 4.03 9.42
N VAL A 119 -12.62 2.81 9.62
CA VAL A 119 -13.50 2.10 8.68
C VAL A 119 -14.82 2.84 8.42
N ASN A 120 -15.22 3.77 9.28
CA ASN A 120 -16.41 4.60 9.09
C ASN A 120 -16.16 5.77 8.13
N THR A 121 -14.89 6.12 7.87
CA THR A 121 -14.50 7.20 6.93
C THR A 121 -14.22 6.68 5.52
N MET A 122 -14.60 5.43 5.26
CA MET A 122 -14.35 4.78 4.00
C MET A 122 -15.11 5.47 2.86
N GLU A 123 -14.36 5.87 1.85
CA GLU A 123 -14.80 6.55 0.65
C GLU A 123 -14.50 5.65 -0.55
N PHE A 124 -15.50 5.39 -1.40
CA PHE A 124 -15.27 4.80 -2.71
C PHE A 124 -14.73 5.88 -3.66
N VAL A 125 -13.53 5.64 -4.20
CA VAL A 125 -12.85 6.59 -5.10
C VAL A 125 -13.22 6.32 -6.56
N GLY A 126 -13.43 5.05 -6.92
CA GLY A 126 -13.75 4.63 -8.28
C GLY A 126 -13.43 3.16 -8.52
N SER A 127 -13.85 2.65 -9.67
CA SER A 127 -13.50 1.31 -10.14
C SER A 127 -13.09 1.30 -11.61
N ALA A 128 -12.16 0.42 -11.94
CA ALA A 128 -11.67 0.18 -13.29
C ALA A 128 -11.06 -1.23 -13.36
N ASP A 129 -11.22 -1.93 -14.49
CA ASP A 129 -10.58 -3.23 -14.74
C ASP A 129 -10.68 -4.22 -13.57
N GLU A 130 -11.92 -4.45 -13.10
CA GLU A 130 -12.26 -5.36 -12.00
C GLU A 130 -11.65 -4.99 -10.64
N ARG A 131 -11.18 -3.74 -10.51
CA ARG A 131 -10.62 -3.19 -9.28
C ARG A 131 -11.47 -2.06 -8.76
N ALA A 132 -11.80 -2.12 -7.48
CA ALA A 132 -12.39 -1.02 -6.73
C ALA A 132 -11.29 -0.33 -5.89
N THR A 133 -11.30 1.00 -5.86
CA THR A 133 -10.37 1.79 -5.04
C THR A 133 -11.13 2.44 -3.90
N TYR A 134 -10.66 2.20 -2.69
CA TYR A 134 -11.21 2.77 -1.46
C TYR A 134 -10.18 3.66 -0.78
N ARG A 135 -10.65 4.73 -0.15
CA ARG A 135 -9.82 5.63 0.67
C ARG A 135 -10.37 5.71 2.08
N LEU A 136 -9.49 5.66 3.07
CA LEU A 136 -9.84 5.71 4.50
C LEU A 136 -8.90 6.66 5.24
N ARG A 137 -9.37 7.22 6.35
CA ARG A 137 -8.49 7.89 7.32
C ARG A 137 -7.73 6.85 8.15
N VAL A 138 -6.52 7.21 8.52
CA VAL A 138 -5.72 6.46 9.50
C VAL A 138 -6.17 6.89 10.90
N GLN A 139 -6.31 5.94 11.82
CA GLN A 139 -6.57 6.24 13.23
C GLN A 139 -5.29 6.70 13.93
N PRO A 140 -5.38 7.62 14.90
CA PRO A 140 -4.27 7.92 15.80
C PRO A 140 -3.78 6.65 16.50
N GLY A 141 -2.47 6.40 16.49
CA GLY A 141 -1.90 5.20 17.11
C GLY A 141 -1.91 5.26 18.64
N GLU A 142 -1.58 6.42 19.21
CA GLU A 142 -1.53 6.66 20.65
C GLU A 142 -2.17 8.02 20.99
N THR A 143 -2.51 8.23 22.26
CA THR A 143 -3.01 9.53 22.75
C THR A 143 -2.00 10.63 22.44
N GLY A 144 -2.41 11.62 21.64
CA GLY A 144 -1.55 12.72 21.22
C GLY A 144 -0.86 12.52 19.86
N ASP A 145 -1.12 11.41 19.16
CA ASP A 145 -0.67 11.24 17.77
C ASP A 145 -1.39 12.22 16.83
N ALA A 146 -0.75 13.36 16.59
CA ALA A 146 -1.21 14.37 15.64
C ALA A 146 -0.87 14.03 14.18
N THR A 147 -0.20 12.91 13.91
CA THR A 147 0.25 12.53 12.56
C THR A 147 -0.88 11.93 11.75
N ALA A 148 -1.71 11.07 12.35
CA ALA A 148 -2.75 10.32 11.65
C ALA A 148 -3.70 11.20 10.82
N GLN A 149 -4.03 12.41 11.28
CA GLN A 149 -4.89 13.35 10.54
C GLN A 149 -4.33 13.73 9.15
N PHE A 150 -3.01 13.70 9.00
CA PHE A 150 -2.32 14.00 7.74
C PHE A 150 -2.19 12.79 6.84
N LEU A 151 -2.56 11.59 7.30
CA LEU A 151 -2.40 10.35 6.54
C LEU A 151 -3.72 9.86 5.96
N ARG A 152 -3.65 9.29 4.76
CA ARG A 152 -4.75 8.54 4.15
C ARG A 152 -4.25 7.18 3.69
N ALA A 153 -5.08 6.17 3.91
CA ALA A 153 -4.92 4.87 3.30
C ALA A 153 -5.71 4.85 2.00
N THR A 154 -5.08 4.44 0.90
CA THR A 154 -5.75 4.13 -0.37
C THR A 154 -5.52 2.66 -0.68
N ILE A 155 -6.59 1.92 -0.90
CA ILE A 155 -6.56 0.46 -1.04
C ILE A 155 -7.21 0.09 -2.37
N VAL A 156 -6.50 -0.71 -3.15
CA VAL A 156 -7.02 -1.30 -4.39
C VAL A 156 -7.46 -2.73 -4.10
N PHE A 157 -8.75 -2.96 -4.30
CA PHE A 157 -9.42 -4.24 -4.10
C PHE A 157 -9.70 -4.89 -5.45
N HIS A 158 -9.15 -6.07 -5.67
CA HIS A 158 -9.45 -6.91 -6.82
C HIS A 158 -10.73 -7.69 -6.55
N GLU A 159 -11.82 -7.30 -7.22
CA GLU A 159 -13.17 -7.81 -6.96
C GLU A 159 -13.32 -9.31 -7.24
N PRO A 160 -12.81 -9.88 -8.35
CA PRO A 160 -13.02 -11.29 -8.69
C PRO A 160 -12.42 -12.25 -7.68
N THR A 161 -11.22 -11.96 -7.18
CA THR A 161 -10.53 -12.80 -6.19
C THR A 161 -10.76 -12.33 -4.76
N ARG A 162 -11.55 -11.27 -4.55
CA ARG A 162 -11.77 -10.62 -3.25
C ARG A 162 -10.47 -10.39 -2.49
N THR A 163 -9.50 -9.76 -3.13
CA THR A 163 -8.13 -9.62 -2.60
C THR A 163 -7.73 -8.16 -2.56
N ILE A 164 -7.03 -7.74 -1.52
CA ILE A 164 -6.33 -6.45 -1.51
C ILE A 164 -5.05 -6.59 -2.35
N GLU A 165 -5.01 -5.92 -3.50
CA GLU A 165 -3.89 -5.97 -4.44
C GLU A 165 -2.83 -4.92 -4.10
N SER A 166 -3.24 -3.75 -3.60
CA SER A 166 -2.31 -2.76 -3.09
C SER A 166 -2.88 -1.93 -1.96
N LEU A 167 -1.98 -1.47 -1.10
CA LEU A 167 -2.25 -0.58 0.00
C LEU A 167 -1.22 0.55 -0.04
N GLU A 168 -1.69 1.78 -0.04
CA GLU A 168 -0.87 2.97 0.06
C GLU A 168 -1.24 3.76 1.32
N ILE A 169 -0.27 4.13 2.15
CA ILE A 169 -0.43 5.11 3.21
C ILE A 169 0.38 6.33 2.82
N ALA A 170 -0.27 7.47 2.60
CA ALA A 170 0.40 8.69 2.16
C ALA A 170 -0.05 9.92 2.95
N SER A 171 0.88 10.86 3.14
CA SER A 171 0.59 12.18 3.68
C SER A 171 -0.16 13.01 2.64
N VAL A 172 -1.29 13.59 3.00
CA VAL A 172 -2.06 14.49 2.11
C VAL A 172 -1.60 15.95 2.19
N ALA A 173 -0.76 16.28 3.17
CA ALA A 173 -0.14 17.59 3.32
C ALA A 173 1.15 17.47 4.16
N PRO A 174 2.07 18.45 4.08
CA PRO A 174 3.20 18.55 4.99
C PRO A 174 2.74 18.65 6.46
N PHE A 175 3.51 18.04 7.37
CA PHE A 175 3.19 18.04 8.79
C PHE A 175 4.43 18.05 9.69
N SER A 176 4.21 18.24 10.99
CA SER A 176 5.25 18.20 12.03
C SER A 176 4.86 17.19 13.10
N PRO A 177 5.48 16.00 13.14
CA PRO A 177 5.16 15.00 14.16
C PRO A 177 5.66 15.43 15.55
N THR A 178 6.76 16.18 15.61
CA THR A 178 7.33 16.71 16.85
C THR A 178 8.05 18.03 16.59
N PHE A 179 8.36 18.76 17.67
CA PHE A 179 9.08 20.02 17.59
C PHE A 179 10.43 19.83 16.86
N GLY A 180 10.74 20.77 15.96
CA GLY A 180 11.96 20.71 15.16
C GLY A 180 11.93 19.76 13.97
N VAL A 181 10.89 18.95 13.77
CA VAL A 181 10.77 18.04 12.61
C VAL A 181 9.70 18.52 11.63
N LYS A 182 10.03 18.54 10.34
CA LYS A 182 9.13 18.86 9.22
C LYS A 182 9.14 17.71 8.22
N ILE A 183 7.98 17.12 7.97
CA ILE A 183 7.78 16.10 6.94
C ILE A 183 7.05 16.78 5.78
N ALA A 184 7.69 16.79 4.62
CA ALA A 184 7.11 17.33 3.39
C ALA A 184 6.30 16.28 2.64
N GLU A 185 6.77 15.03 2.66
CA GLU A 185 6.13 13.90 2.00
C GLU A 185 6.40 12.64 2.82
N MET A 186 5.38 11.83 3.02
CA MET A 186 5.52 10.45 3.47
C MET A 186 4.59 9.59 2.64
N LYS A 187 5.12 8.49 2.09
CA LYS A 187 4.36 7.54 1.30
C LYS A 187 4.93 6.15 1.48
N THR A 188 4.07 5.20 1.81
CA THR A 188 4.40 3.77 1.85
C THR A 188 3.41 3.03 0.96
N THR A 189 3.89 2.32 -0.05
CA THR A 189 3.07 1.49 -0.94
C THR A 189 3.45 0.02 -0.77
N LEU A 190 2.47 -0.80 -0.47
CA LEU A 190 2.55 -2.26 -0.40
C LEU A 190 1.81 -2.83 -1.62
N ARG A 191 2.43 -3.80 -2.32
CA ARG A 191 1.84 -4.51 -3.45
C ARG A 191 1.81 -6.00 -3.18
N TYR A 192 0.69 -6.64 -3.50
CA TYR A 192 0.46 -8.05 -3.26
C TYR A 192 0.16 -8.78 -4.57
N SER A 193 0.56 -10.05 -4.66
CA SER A 193 0.15 -10.90 -5.77
C SER A 193 -1.34 -11.23 -5.67
N LEU A 194 -2.00 -11.45 -6.81
CA LEU A 194 -3.29 -12.14 -6.80
C LEU A 194 -3.12 -13.59 -6.31
N PRO A 195 -4.12 -14.17 -5.64
CA PRO A 195 -4.09 -15.57 -5.27
C PRO A 195 -4.17 -16.46 -6.52
N THR A 196 -3.67 -17.67 -6.39
CA THR A 196 -3.79 -18.76 -7.37
C THR A 196 -4.37 -19.98 -6.66
N ALA A 197 -4.67 -21.05 -7.41
CA ALA A 197 -5.15 -22.30 -6.81
C ALA A 197 -4.20 -22.89 -5.75
N GLU A 198 -2.90 -22.60 -5.86
CA GLU A 198 -1.87 -23.20 -5.00
C GLU A 198 -1.29 -22.24 -3.95
N ARG A 199 -1.57 -20.93 -4.10
CA ARG A 199 -0.88 -19.90 -3.33
C ARG A 199 -1.82 -18.75 -3.02
N PRO A 200 -1.90 -18.31 -1.75
CA PRO A 200 -2.66 -17.13 -1.38
C PRO A 200 -2.04 -15.86 -1.97
N SER A 201 -2.69 -14.72 -1.76
CA SER A 201 -2.08 -13.42 -1.98
C SER A 201 -0.88 -13.23 -1.05
N LEU A 202 0.25 -12.80 -1.61
CA LEU A 202 1.51 -12.62 -0.89
C LEU A 202 2.06 -11.23 -1.17
N LEU A 203 2.66 -10.60 -0.16
CA LEU A 203 3.36 -9.34 -0.34
C LEU A 203 4.48 -9.52 -1.37
N GLN A 204 4.61 -8.59 -2.32
CA GLN A 204 5.65 -8.64 -3.35
C GLN A 204 6.64 -7.50 -3.18
N GLN A 205 6.14 -6.34 -2.75
CA GLN A 205 6.94 -5.14 -2.63
C GLN A 205 6.40 -4.21 -1.56
N SER A 206 7.31 -3.56 -0.83
CA SER A 206 7.06 -2.40 0.00
C SER A 206 7.98 -1.26 -0.46
N VAL A 207 7.43 -0.12 -0.84
CA VAL A 207 8.20 1.07 -1.20
C VAL A 207 7.84 2.18 -0.24
N THR A 208 8.81 2.67 0.51
CA THR A 208 8.68 3.80 1.41
C THR A 208 9.50 4.97 0.90
N ARG A 209 8.85 6.12 0.83
CA ARG A 209 9.44 7.41 0.51
C ARG A 209 9.13 8.39 1.62
N LEU A 210 10.18 8.94 2.21
CA LEU A 210 10.11 9.98 3.22
C LEU A 210 10.89 11.19 2.72
N ARG A 211 10.30 12.37 2.79
CA ARG A 211 10.96 13.64 2.55
C ARG A 211 10.74 14.56 3.72
N GLY A 212 11.82 15.11 4.26
CA GLY A 212 11.72 15.92 5.47
C GLY A 212 13.04 16.46 5.98
N ARG A 213 12.95 17.24 7.06
CA ARG A 213 14.09 17.87 7.71
C ARG A 213 13.92 17.86 9.23
N ALA A 214 15.04 17.72 9.93
CA ALA A 214 15.15 17.93 11.38
C ALA A 214 16.01 19.18 11.68
N PHE A 215 15.54 19.98 12.63
CA PHE A 215 16.13 21.25 13.09
C PHE A 215 16.58 22.16 11.95
N TRP A 216 15.84 22.15 10.83
CA TRP A 216 16.13 22.86 9.57
C TRP A 216 17.47 22.49 8.89
N LEU A 217 18.37 21.75 9.53
CA LEU A 217 19.74 21.52 9.06
C LEU A 217 19.97 20.10 8.52
N LYS A 218 19.27 19.11 9.07
CA LYS A 218 19.49 17.70 8.75
C LYS A 218 18.39 17.17 7.84
N SER A 219 18.76 16.64 6.67
CA SER A 219 17.81 15.91 5.81
C SER A 219 17.36 14.61 6.49
N LEU A 220 16.07 14.30 6.35
CA LEU A 220 15.45 13.03 6.71
C LEU A 220 15.02 12.24 5.47
N ASP A 221 15.49 12.66 4.29
CA ASP A 221 15.07 12.04 3.05
C ASP A 221 15.54 10.59 3.01
N ALA A 222 14.59 9.69 2.78
CA ALA A 222 14.85 8.27 2.68
C ALA A 222 13.96 7.67 1.59
N ASP A 223 14.58 6.85 0.75
CA ASP A 223 13.89 5.91 -0.13
C ASP A 223 14.30 4.50 0.29
N LEU A 224 13.30 3.67 0.55
CA LEU A 224 13.47 2.29 0.94
C LEU A 224 12.58 1.43 0.06
N THR A 225 13.18 0.49 -0.65
CA THR A 225 12.46 -0.53 -1.41
C THR A 225 12.75 -1.88 -0.79
N VAL A 226 11.70 -2.63 -0.50
CA VAL A 226 11.78 -4.01 -0.03
C VAL A 226 11.05 -4.88 -1.05
N VAL A 227 11.74 -5.86 -1.62
CA VAL A 227 11.19 -6.85 -2.53
C VAL A 227 11.16 -8.21 -1.87
N PHE A 228 10.02 -8.89 -1.98
CA PHE A 228 9.83 -10.23 -1.44
C PHE A 228 9.77 -11.25 -2.57
N SER A 229 10.49 -12.36 -2.41
CA SER A 229 10.67 -13.36 -3.47
C SER A 229 10.92 -14.75 -2.88
N GLY A 230 11.03 -15.79 -3.72
CA GLY A 230 11.39 -17.14 -3.27
C GLY A 230 10.40 -17.72 -2.25
N TYR A 231 9.11 -17.48 -2.48
CA TYR A 231 8.04 -17.91 -1.57
C TYR A 231 7.86 -19.42 -1.58
N GLU A 232 7.93 -20.01 -0.39
CA GLU A 232 7.77 -21.45 -0.17
C GLU A 232 6.87 -21.71 1.02
N TYR A 233 6.00 -22.71 0.92
CA TYR A 233 5.21 -23.19 2.05
C TYR A 233 5.86 -24.49 2.56
N PRO A 234 6.62 -24.46 3.67
CA PRO A 234 7.43 -25.58 4.11
C PRO A 234 6.61 -26.67 4.83
N PHE A 235 5.33 -26.41 5.11
CA PHE A 235 4.47 -27.36 5.81
C PHE A 235 3.71 -28.26 4.83
N PRO A 236 3.42 -29.52 5.19
CA PRO A 236 2.53 -30.36 4.40
C PRO A 236 1.19 -29.68 4.21
N ARG A 237 0.72 -29.55 2.96
CA ARG A 237 -0.65 -29.09 2.71
C ARG A 237 -1.61 -30.15 3.28
N PRO A 238 -2.63 -29.77 4.06
CA PRO A 238 -3.63 -30.73 4.50
C PRO A 238 -4.25 -31.40 3.27
N ARG A 239 -4.25 -32.74 3.22
CA ARG A 239 -4.95 -33.47 2.17
C ARG A 239 -6.43 -33.09 2.28
N THR A 240 -6.96 -32.45 1.24
CA THR A 240 -8.40 -32.32 1.08
C THR A 240 -8.97 -33.74 1.06
N ALA A 241 -9.76 -34.08 2.08
CA ALA A 241 -10.58 -35.28 2.04
C ALA A 241 -11.54 -35.14 0.85
N GLN A 242 -11.47 -36.08 -0.08
CA GLN A 242 -12.46 -36.25 -1.15
C GLN A 242 -13.77 -36.78 -0.56
#